data_AF-A0A1A8DHV7-F1
#
_entry.id   AF-A0A1A8DHV7-F1
#
_cell.length_a   1.000
_cell.length_b   1.000
_cell.length_c   1.000
_cell.angle_alpha   90.00
_cell.angle_beta   90.00
_cell.angle_gamma   90.00
#
_symmetry.space_group_name_H-M   'P 1'
#
loop_
_entity.id
_entity.type
_entity.pdbx_description
1 polymer ?
#
loop_
_entity_poly.entity_id
_entity_poly.type
_entity_poly.pdbx_seq_one_letter_code
_entity_poly.pdbx_strand_id
1 'polypeptide(L)'
;IAALKLVLSQLHERKAENELVCAGFRTKIQELWQRLQIPQEEREALSEHMVNSKKKNIEALQSEIQRLEVLKIQSMQRIIKVIREELALLWKKCFYSLEQQEAFLPYHDDDFTEELLSRHEEEVRRLQRYYEQHKQLFEGVSKWQNSWTLYLELDKKNSDPSRFNNRGGNLLKEERQRTDLQKSLPKVEKILKAQIEAWEEEHGKEFLVGGQRFLEYVHQQWEKHHEEKEKEKLERQLKKSIQTKEEMLFGATARTPSKRQMPGTPVAAKLRKLNGTSTISTPNSFLSPSLSGAMCQSLMRKPPLSANKGLGLRTPGRGKMPRMLEQNKENICHVSRNPPCDTPKLQEPPNQTFNSIAGSYSEFTRDLTKASKSHVPSGLLNSTIDFK
;
A
#
# COMPACT_ATOMS: atom_id res chain seq x y z
N ILE A 1 69.99 37.82 -49.52
CA ILE A 1 69.57 36.42 -49.79
C ILE A 1 69.37 35.61 -48.51
N ALA A 2 70.38 35.44 -47.64
CA ALA A 2 70.27 34.59 -46.44
C ALA A 2 69.09 34.95 -45.50
N ALA A 3 68.90 36.24 -45.17
CA ALA A 3 67.79 36.68 -44.31
C ALA A 3 66.40 36.33 -44.87
N LEU A 4 66.19 36.41 -46.19
CA LEU A 4 64.93 36.01 -46.82
C LEU A 4 64.67 34.50 -46.71
N LYS A 5 65.73 33.67 -46.84
CA LYS A 5 65.61 32.22 -46.63
C LYS A 5 65.23 31.89 -45.19
N LEU A 6 65.80 32.60 -44.21
CA LEU A 6 65.48 32.44 -42.78
C LEU A 6 64.03 32.83 -42.46
N VAL A 7 63.53 33.94 -43.02
CA VAL A 7 62.12 34.34 -42.84
C VAL A 7 61.18 33.32 -43.51
N LEU A 8 61.55 32.80 -44.69
CA LEU A 8 60.77 31.75 -45.36
C LEU A 8 60.69 30.46 -44.54
N SER A 9 61.80 29.99 -43.94
CA SER A 9 61.76 28.80 -43.10
C SER A 9 60.90 29.00 -41.85
N GLN A 10 61.03 30.15 -41.18
CA GLN A 10 60.20 30.50 -40.01
C GLN A 10 58.70 30.62 -40.34
N LEU A 11 58.34 31.09 -41.54
CA LEU A 11 56.94 31.14 -41.99
C LEU A 11 56.42 29.75 -42.35
N HIS A 12 57.25 28.88 -42.92
CA HIS A 12 56.89 27.49 -43.21
C HIS A 12 56.68 26.66 -41.94
N GLU A 13 57.56 26.83 -40.96
CA GLU A 13 57.48 26.22 -39.63
C GLU A 13 56.19 26.65 -38.91
N ARG A 14 55.94 27.96 -38.79
CA ARG A 14 54.67 28.48 -38.24
C ARG A 14 53.43 28.00 -39.01
N LYS A 15 53.51 27.82 -40.32
CA LYS A 15 52.39 27.26 -41.10
C LYS A 15 52.13 25.81 -40.69
N ALA A 16 53.18 24.99 -40.59
CA ALA A 16 53.08 23.59 -40.17
C ALA A 16 52.55 23.44 -38.74
N GLU A 17 53.00 24.28 -37.79
CA GLU A 17 52.47 24.34 -36.43
C GLU A 17 50.96 24.64 -36.41
N ASN A 18 50.53 25.69 -37.12
CA ASN A 18 49.11 26.05 -37.23
C ASN A 18 48.27 24.94 -37.87
N GLU A 19 48.81 24.24 -38.86
CA GLU A 19 48.16 23.12 -39.54
C GLU A 19 48.03 21.88 -38.65
N LEU A 20 49.04 21.58 -37.83
CA LEU A 20 49.01 20.53 -36.81
C LEU A 20 47.97 20.82 -35.70
N VAL A 21 47.91 22.06 -35.21
CA VAL A 21 46.89 22.50 -34.23
C VAL A 21 45.49 22.41 -34.82
N CYS A 22 45.29 22.86 -36.07
CA CYS A 22 44.01 22.70 -36.76
C CYS A 22 43.62 21.23 -36.91
N ALA A 23 44.54 20.35 -37.25
CA ALA A 23 44.26 18.91 -37.39
C ALA A 23 43.77 18.31 -36.06
N GLY A 24 44.46 18.58 -34.95
CA GLY A 24 44.05 18.11 -33.61
C GLY A 24 42.72 18.68 -33.14
N PHE A 25 42.38 19.92 -33.51
CA PHE A 25 41.05 20.48 -33.24
C PHE A 25 39.95 19.80 -34.08
N ARG A 26 40.21 19.52 -35.36
CA ARG A 26 39.26 18.84 -36.25
C ARG A 26 38.96 17.41 -35.81
N THR A 27 39.97 16.65 -35.37
CA THR A 27 39.74 15.29 -34.83
C THR A 27 38.90 15.33 -33.56
N LYS A 28 39.21 16.24 -32.62
CA LYS A 28 38.41 16.42 -31.40
C LYS A 28 36.95 16.81 -31.69
N ILE A 29 36.72 17.69 -32.68
CA ILE A 29 35.37 18.07 -33.13
C ILE A 29 34.64 16.86 -33.72
N GLN A 30 35.30 16.04 -34.56
CA GLN A 30 34.71 14.83 -35.15
C GLN A 30 34.33 13.80 -34.07
N GLU A 31 35.17 13.58 -33.07
CA GLU A 31 34.88 12.72 -31.91
C GLU A 31 33.66 13.22 -31.12
N LEU A 32 33.59 14.53 -30.84
CA LEU A 32 32.46 15.14 -30.13
C LEU A 32 31.17 15.10 -30.96
N TRP A 33 31.23 15.33 -32.28
CA TRP A 33 30.09 15.19 -33.19
C TRP A 33 29.53 13.77 -33.25
N GLN A 34 30.40 12.74 -33.20
CA GLN A 34 29.98 11.34 -33.12
C GLN A 34 29.33 11.03 -31.76
N ARG A 35 29.98 11.42 -30.65
CA ARG A 35 29.49 11.15 -29.28
C ARG A 35 28.18 11.88 -28.94
N LEU A 36 28.04 13.14 -29.37
CA LEU A 36 26.84 13.95 -29.13
C LEU A 36 25.77 13.78 -30.22
N GLN A 37 26.03 12.99 -31.26
CA GLN A 37 25.13 12.77 -32.42
C GLN A 37 24.64 14.08 -33.05
N ILE A 38 25.55 15.02 -33.27
CA ILE A 38 25.25 16.35 -33.84
C ILE A 38 24.71 16.19 -35.27
N PRO A 39 23.58 16.83 -35.64
CA PRO A 39 22.94 16.69 -36.94
C PRO A 39 23.81 17.23 -38.08
N GLN A 40 23.56 16.78 -39.30
CA GLN A 40 24.45 17.00 -40.44
C GLN A 40 24.51 18.49 -40.86
N GLU A 41 23.41 19.21 -40.69
CA GLU A 41 23.26 20.64 -40.97
C GLU A 41 24.21 21.50 -40.12
N GLU A 42 24.40 21.15 -38.83
CA GLU A 42 25.38 21.81 -37.96
C GLU A 42 26.82 21.51 -38.37
N ARG A 43 27.10 20.32 -38.93
CA ARG A 43 28.45 19.95 -39.40
C ARG A 43 28.82 20.69 -40.69
N GLU A 44 27.85 20.86 -41.58
CA GLU A 44 28.01 21.57 -42.84
C GLU A 44 28.31 23.06 -42.61
N ALA A 45 27.69 23.68 -41.60
CA ALA A 45 27.98 25.06 -41.21
C ALA A 45 29.45 25.31 -40.81
N LEU A 46 30.18 24.29 -40.35
CA LEU A 46 31.61 24.39 -39.99
C LEU A 46 32.56 23.95 -41.12
N SER A 47 32.03 23.42 -42.23
CA SER A 47 32.82 22.73 -43.27
C SER A 47 33.98 23.56 -43.84
N GLU A 48 33.79 24.87 -44.03
CA GLU A 48 34.82 25.79 -44.53
C GLU A 48 36.07 25.88 -43.63
N HIS A 49 35.88 25.74 -42.31
CA HIS A 49 36.93 25.78 -41.30
C HIS A 49 37.62 24.40 -41.11
N MET A 50 36.96 23.30 -41.53
CA MET A 50 37.52 21.95 -41.47
C MET A 50 38.60 21.68 -42.55
N VAL A 51 38.72 22.54 -43.56
CA VAL A 51 39.74 22.40 -44.63
C VAL A 51 40.91 23.36 -44.42
N ASN A 52 40.63 24.64 -44.16
CA ASN A 52 41.62 25.71 -44.19
C ASN A 52 42.30 25.94 -42.82
N SER A 53 43.61 26.20 -42.79
CA SER A 53 44.39 26.37 -41.53
C SER A 53 44.83 27.84 -41.26
N LYS A 54 43.97 28.81 -41.59
CA LYS A 54 44.22 30.26 -41.32
C LYS A 54 43.84 30.60 -39.88
N LYS A 55 44.39 31.70 -39.31
CA LYS A 55 44.10 32.16 -37.94
C LYS A 55 42.60 32.22 -37.60
N LYS A 56 41.77 32.77 -38.49
CA LYS A 56 40.30 32.82 -38.34
C LYS A 56 39.65 31.45 -38.12
N ASN A 57 40.24 30.40 -38.70
CA ASN A 57 39.72 29.03 -38.59
C ASN A 57 40.20 28.38 -37.30
N ILE A 58 41.40 28.70 -36.80
CA ILE A 58 41.84 28.29 -35.46
C ILE A 58 40.89 28.87 -34.42
N GLU A 59 40.58 30.17 -34.53
CA GLU A 59 39.60 30.87 -33.68
C GLU A 59 38.21 30.21 -33.78
N ALA A 60 37.71 29.91 -34.99
CA ALA A 60 36.44 29.22 -35.20
C ALA A 60 36.40 27.79 -34.62
N LEU A 61 37.41 26.96 -34.93
CA LEU A 61 37.53 25.58 -34.42
C LEU A 61 37.63 25.56 -32.88
N GLN A 62 38.36 26.50 -32.29
CA GLN A 62 38.44 26.65 -30.83
C GLN A 62 37.08 27.04 -30.22
N SER A 63 36.34 27.95 -30.85
CA SER A 63 34.99 28.33 -30.39
C SER A 63 33.99 27.17 -30.51
N GLU A 64 34.10 26.35 -31.56
CA GLU A 64 33.25 25.16 -31.72
C GLU A 64 33.58 24.08 -30.68
N ILE A 65 34.87 23.86 -30.38
CA ILE A 65 35.26 22.95 -29.28
C ILE A 65 34.65 23.44 -27.95
N GLN A 66 34.71 24.74 -27.65
CA GLN A 66 34.08 25.30 -26.46
C GLN A 66 32.55 25.09 -26.46
N ARG A 67 31.87 25.31 -27.59
CA ARG A 67 30.43 25.05 -27.74
C ARG A 67 30.09 23.57 -27.50
N LEU A 68 30.85 22.65 -28.09
CA LEU A 68 30.63 21.21 -27.97
C LEU A 68 30.94 20.68 -26.56
N GLU A 69 31.93 21.22 -25.86
CA GLU A 69 32.21 20.86 -24.46
C GLU A 69 31.11 21.37 -23.52
N VAL A 70 30.60 22.59 -23.74
CA VAL A 70 29.41 23.08 -23.00
C VAL A 70 28.19 22.20 -23.29
N LEU A 71 27.98 21.80 -24.55
CA LEU A 71 26.89 20.90 -24.93
C LEU A 71 27.06 19.49 -24.34
N LYS A 72 28.29 18.98 -24.23
CA LYS A 72 28.62 17.75 -23.49
C LYS A 72 28.15 17.89 -22.05
N ILE A 73 28.62 18.90 -21.32
CA ILE A 73 28.27 19.14 -19.92
C ILE A 73 26.75 19.27 -19.73
N GLN A 74 26.05 20.01 -20.61
CA GLN A 74 24.58 20.12 -20.59
C GLN A 74 23.89 18.78 -20.84
N SER A 75 24.42 17.94 -21.74
CA SER A 75 23.87 16.60 -21.98
C SER A 75 24.05 15.71 -20.75
N MET A 76 25.24 15.70 -20.15
CA MET A 76 25.54 14.96 -18.94
C MET A 76 24.69 15.41 -17.75
N GLN A 77 24.49 16.72 -17.58
CA GLN A 77 23.61 17.28 -16.56
C GLN A 77 22.17 16.78 -16.71
N ARG A 78 21.63 16.70 -17.94
CA ARG A 78 20.28 16.16 -18.17
C ARG A 78 20.20 14.69 -17.80
N ILE A 79 21.19 13.89 -18.20
CA ILE A 79 21.24 12.45 -17.89
C ILE A 79 21.36 12.22 -16.38
N ILE A 80 22.27 12.92 -15.69
CA ILE A 80 22.47 12.82 -14.24
C ILE A 80 21.19 13.20 -13.48
N LYS A 81 20.45 14.23 -13.93
CA LYS A 81 19.14 14.59 -13.32
C LYS A 81 18.11 13.46 -13.44
N VAL A 82 17.97 12.85 -14.62
CA VAL A 82 17.08 11.69 -14.82
C VAL A 82 17.52 10.51 -13.95
N ILE A 83 18.82 10.26 -13.82
CA ILE A 83 19.33 9.19 -12.93
C ILE A 83 19.08 9.51 -11.45
N ARG A 84 19.19 10.77 -11.02
CA ARG A 84 18.83 11.20 -9.65
C ARG A 84 17.34 10.98 -9.37
N GLU A 85 16.48 11.25 -10.34
CA GLU A 85 15.04 10.92 -10.24
C GLU A 85 14.81 9.40 -10.14
N GLU A 86 15.54 8.58 -10.91
CA GLU A 86 15.48 7.11 -10.80
C GLU A 86 15.97 6.62 -9.42
N LEU A 87 17.10 7.12 -8.92
CA LEU A 87 17.62 6.83 -7.58
C LEU A 87 16.59 7.19 -6.51
N ALA A 88 15.97 8.37 -6.58
CA ALA A 88 14.93 8.78 -5.64
C ALA A 88 13.69 7.86 -5.69
N LEU A 89 13.35 7.28 -6.85
CA LEU A 89 12.29 6.28 -6.97
C LEU A 89 12.72 4.91 -6.43
N LEU A 90 13.98 4.50 -6.62
CA LEU A 90 14.53 3.24 -6.09
C LEU A 90 14.70 3.30 -4.56
N TRP A 91 15.17 4.41 -3.99
CA TRP A 91 15.21 4.65 -2.55
C TRP A 91 13.83 4.54 -1.90
N LYS A 92 12.79 5.11 -2.54
CA LYS A 92 11.39 4.94 -2.10
C LYS A 92 10.92 3.49 -2.16
N LYS A 93 11.23 2.75 -3.24
CA LYS A 93 10.88 1.33 -3.38
C LYS A 93 11.59 0.42 -2.38
N CYS A 94 12.82 0.76 -2.01
CA CYS A 94 13.64 0.03 -1.05
C CYS A 94 13.48 0.54 0.39
N PHE A 95 12.60 1.52 0.63
CA PHE A 95 12.34 2.16 1.92
C PHE A 95 13.58 2.73 2.65
N TYR A 96 14.53 3.29 1.89
CA TYR A 96 15.76 3.88 2.44
C TYR A 96 15.46 5.02 3.42
N SER A 97 16.16 5.05 4.56
CA SER A 97 16.14 6.19 5.48
C SER A 97 16.78 7.43 4.87
N LEU A 98 16.53 8.61 5.44
CA LEU A 98 17.15 9.86 4.98
C LEU A 98 18.69 9.79 5.10
N GLU A 99 19.21 9.29 6.22
CA GLU A 99 20.63 9.09 6.48
C GLU A 99 21.30 8.18 5.42
N GLN A 100 20.61 7.11 4.98
CA GLN A 100 21.11 6.23 3.91
C GLN A 100 21.12 6.89 2.53
N GLN A 101 20.25 7.88 2.29
CA GLN A 101 20.23 8.67 1.05
C GLN A 101 21.36 9.72 1.07
N GLU A 102 21.50 10.44 2.19
CA GLU A 102 22.56 11.44 2.42
C GLU A 102 23.97 10.83 2.42
N ALA A 103 24.12 9.55 2.78
CA ALA A 103 25.37 8.81 2.67
C ALA A 103 25.93 8.72 1.23
N PHE A 104 25.08 8.85 0.19
CA PHE A 104 25.53 8.94 -1.19
C PHE A 104 25.82 10.41 -1.58
N LEU A 105 26.92 10.95 -1.03
CA LEU A 105 27.39 12.33 -1.27
C LEU A 105 27.31 12.78 -2.75
N PRO A 106 27.68 11.96 -3.77
CA PRO A 106 27.62 12.39 -5.17
C PRO A 106 26.22 12.78 -5.69
N TYR A 107 25.15 12.46 -4.95
CA TYR A 107 23.80 12.94 -5.25
C TYR A 107 23.66 14.47 -5.20
N HIS A 108 24.51 15.15 -4.43
CA HIS A 108 24.46 16.60 -4.24
C HIS A 108 25.53 17.38 -5.04
N ASP A 109 26.46 16.70 -5.70
CA ASP A 109 27.51 17.34 -6.51
C ASP A 109 26.92 18.01 -7.77
N ASP A 110 27.20 19.29 -8.02
CA ASP A 110 26.81 19.98 -9.25
C ASP A 110 27.92 19.98 -10.34
N ASP A 111 29.03 19.30 -10.08
CA ASP A 111 30.15 19.13 -11.02
C ASP A 111 29.90 17.99 -12.01
N PHE A 112 29.14 18.27 -13.09
CA PHE A 112 28.71 17.31 -14.11
C PHE A 112 29.87 16.74 -14.96
N THR A 113 30.65 15.83 -14.35
CA THR A 113 31.78 15.11 -14.94
C THR A 113 31.42 13.69 -15.37
N GLU A 114 32.26 13.09 -16.22
CA GLU A 114 32.13 11.70 -16.70
C GLU A 114 32.25 10.67 -15.56
N GLU A 115 33.06 10.99 -14.55
CA GLU A 115 33.15 10.24 -13.29
C GLU A 115 31.85 10.34 -12.47
N LEU A 116 31.25 11.53 -12.36
CA LEU A 116 30.00 11.72 -11.63
C LEU A 116 28.85 10.91 -12.26
N LEU A 117 28.74 10.93 -13.59
CA LEU A 117 27.76 10.09 -14.31
C LEU A 117 28.01 8.59 -14.03
N SER A 118 29.26 8.13 -14.17
CA SER A 118 29.62 6.73 -13.95
C SER A 118 29.28 6.25 -12.53
N ARG A 119 29.52 7.08 -11.51
CA ARG A 119 29.15 6.79 -10.11
C ARG A 119 27.64 6.66 -9.93
N HIS A 120 26.84 7.53 -10.55
CA HIS A 120 25.37 7.43 -10.49
C HIS A 120 24.85 6.17 -11.21
N GLU A 121 25.41 5.80 -12.36
CA GLU A 121 25.04 4.59 -13.09
C GLU A 121 25.45 3.30 -12.34
N GLU A 122 26.58 3.30 -11.64
CA GLU A 122 26.97 2.20 -10.76
C GLU A 122 26.04 2.11 -9.53
N GLU A 123 25.71 3.24 -8.91
CA GLU A 123 24.79 3.29 -7.77
C GLU A 123 23.40 2.75 -8.15
N VAL A 124 22.83 3.18 -9.29
CA VAL A 124 21.57 2.63 -9.80
C VAL A 124 21.67 1.12 -10.00
N ARG A 125 22.73 0.62 -10.65
CA ARG A 125 22.90 -0.83 -10.88
C ARG A 125 23.05 -1.61 -9.58
N ARG A 126 23.70 -1.05 -8.55
CA ARG A 126 23.80 -1.63 -7.21
C ARG A 126 22.41 -1.72 -6.57
N LEU A 127 21.66 -0.62 -6.59
CA LEU A 127 20.33 -0.48 -6.00
C LEU A 127 19.28 -1.36 -6.69
N GLN A 128 19.34 -1.47 -8.02
CA GLN A 128 18.48 -2.35 -8.82
C GLN A 128 18.71 -3.82 -8.47
N ARG A 129 19.97 -4.29 -8.40
CA ARG A 129 20.29 -5.67 -7.98
C ARG A 129 19.78 -5.96 -6.57
N TYR A 130 20.01 -5.05 -5.63
CA TYR A 130 19.51 -5.16 -4.26
C TYR A 130 17.97 -5.22 -4.22
N TYR A 131 17.29 -4.35 -4.97
CA TYR A 131 15.83 -4.40 -5.11
C TYR A 131 15.34 -5.73 -5.69
N GLU A 132 16.01 -6.28 -6.71
CA GLU A 132 15.64 -7.55 -7.33
C GLU A 132 15.84 -8.75 -6.40
N GLN A 133 16.96 -8.79 -5.68
CA GLN A 133 17.25 -9.81 -4.66
C GLN A 133 16.20 -9.80 -3.54
N HIS A 134 15.84 -8.62 -3.04
CA HIS A 134 14.93 -8.45 -1.90
C HIS A 134 13.48 -8.11 -2.31
N LYS A 135 13.14 -8.30 -3.58
CA LYS A 135 11.86 -7.87 -4.19
C LYS A 135 10.63 -8.38 -3.44
N GLN A 136 10.64 -9.65 -3.03
CA GLN A 136 9.49 -10.25 -2.34
C GLN A 136 9.21 -9.58 -0.98
N LEU A 137 10.26 -9.18 -0.26
CA LEU A 137 10.16 -8.49 1.02
C LEU A 137 9.60 -7.07 0.83
N PHE A 138 10.15 -6.29 -0.09
CA PHE A 138 9.65 -4.94 -0.40
C PHE A 138 8.22 -4.93 -0.95
N GLU A 139 7.87 -5.88 -1.82
CA GLU A 139 6.49 -6.06 -2.26
C GLU A 139 5.56 -6.45 -1.11
N GLY A 140 6.02 -7.29 -0.18
CA GLY A 140 5.26 -7.66 1.02
C GLY A 140 4.97 -6.44 1.91
N VAL A 141 5.99 -5.62 2.18
CA VAL A 141 5.87 -4.36 2.95
C VAL A 141 4.87 -3.41 2.27
N SER A 142 5.00 -3.22 0.96
CA SER A 142 4.06 -2.41 0.17
C SER A 142 2.63 -2.95 0.22
N LYS A 143 2.45 -4.28 0.11
CA LYS A 143 1.14 -4.95 0.23
C LYS A 143 0.53 -4.76 1.61
N TRP A 144 1.34 -4.83 2.68
CA TRP A 144 0.88 -4.54 4.04
C TRP A 144 0.45 -3.08 4.19
N GLN A 145 1.29 -2.12 3.78
CA GLN A 145 1.00 -0.69 3.91
C GLN A 145 -0.26 -0.27 3.13
N ASN A 146 -0.44 -0.80 1.91
CA ASN A 146 -1.64 -0.56 1.11
C ASN A 146 -2.89 -1.19 1.75
N SER A 147 -2.77 -2.42 2.29
CA SER A 147 -3.87 -3.11 2.99
C SER A 147 -4.27 -2.39 4.27
N TRP A 148 -3.30 -1.86 5.02
CA TRP A 148 -3.50 -1.08 6.24
C TRP A 148 -4.17 0.26 5.94
N THR A 149 -3.70 0.98 4.92
CA THR A 149 -4.29 2.24 4.46
C THR A 149 -5.75 2.03 4.06
N LEU A 150 -6.05 0.99 3.27
CA LEU A 150 -7.43 0.65 2.87
C LEU A 150 -8.30 0.24 4.08
N TYR A 151 -7.73 -0.47 5.06
CA TYR A 151 -8.43 -0.82 6.30
C TYR A 151 -8.82 0.43 7.10
N LEU A 152 -7.92 1.39 7.26
CA LEU A 152 -8.19 2.67 7.92
C LEU A 152 -9.22 3.51 7.14
N GLU A 153 -9.20 3.51 5.81
CA GLU A 153 -10.23 4.17 5.00
C GLU A 153 -11.62 3.57 5.19
N LEU A 154 -11.72 2.24 5.21
CA LEU A 154 -12.98 1.53 5.44
C LEU A 154 -13.49 1.76 6.88
N ASP A 155 -12.60 1.83 7.87
CA ASP A 155 -12.99 2.11 9.25
C ASP A 155 -13.44 3.57 9.44
N LYS A 156 -12.80 4.54 8.75
CA LYS A 156 -13.28 5.93 8.69
C LYS A 156 -14.67 6.04 8.05
N LYS A 157 -14.88 5.37 6.89
CA LYS A 157 -16.20 5.27 6.24
C LYS A 157 -17.24 4.62 7.15
N ASN A 158 -16.84 3.67 7.99
CA ASN A 158 -17.71 3.00 8.95
C ASN A 158 -18.14 3.89 10.14
N SER A 159 -17.37 4.94 10.49
CA SER A 159 -17.75 5.93 11.52
C SER A 159 -18.59 7.10 11.00
N ASP A 160 -18.77 7.26 9.68
CA ASP A 160 -19.58 8.33 9.09
C ASP A 160 -21.10 8.02 9.16
N PRO A 161 -21.94 8.86 9.79
CA PRO A 161 -23.41 8.72 9.76
C PRO A 161 -24.03 8.78 8.36
N SER A 162 -23.38 9.40 7.37
CA SER A 162 -23.89 9.53 5.99
C SER A 162 -23.93 8.19 5.23
N ARG A 163 -23.16 7.20 5.71
CA ARG A 163 -22.95 5.86 5.12
C ARG A 163 -24.23 5.06 4.87
N PHE A 164 -25.35 5.39 5.55
CA PHE A 164 -26.63 4.71 5.37
C PHE A 164 -27.31 4.95 4.01
N ASN A 165 -26.78 5.85 3.16
CA ASN A 165 -27.24 6.03 1.76
C ASN A 165 -26.77 4.88 0.83
N ASN A 166 -27.16 3.65 1.17
CA ASN A 166 -26.64 2.40 0.60
C ASN A 166 -27.23 2.03 -0.79
N ARG A 167 -27.14 2.93 -1.76
CA ARG A 167 -27.54 2.62 -3.14
C ARG A 167 -26.55 1.63 -3.75
N GLY A 168 -27.03 0.45 -4.16
CA GLY A 168 -26.22 -0.57 -4.84
C GLY A 168 -25.43 -1.53 -3.93
N GLY A 169 -25.75 -1.58 -2.62
CA GLY A 169 -25.21 -2.59 -1.70
C GLY A 169 -23.75 -2.38 -1.29
N ASN A 170 -23.25 -1.15 -1.33
CA ASN A 170 -21.87 -0.82 -0.98
C ASN A 170 -21.52 -1.17 0.49
N LEU A 171 -22.44 -0.98 1.45
CA LEU A 171 -22.23 -1.36 2.86
C LEU A 171 -21.74 -2.81 3.02
N LEU A 172 -22.34 -3.74 2.27
CA LEU A 172 -22.01 -5.16 2.35
C LEU A 172 -20.67 -5.48 1.67
N LYS A 173 -20.31 -4.73 0.63
CA LYS A 173 -19.01 -4.85 -0.05
C LYS A 173 -17.88 -4.32 0.85
N GLU A 174 -18.09 -3.17 1.48
CA GLU A 174 -17.16 -2.59 2.46
C GLU A 174 -16.92 -3.52 3.64
N GLU A 175 -17.99 -4.08 4.24
CA GLU A 175 -17.86 -4.99 5.38
C GLU A 175 -17.17 -6.30 4.99
N ARG A 176 -17.47 -6.83 3.79
CA ARG A 176 -16.73 -7.97 3.23
C ARG A 176 -15.24 -7.65 3.08
N GLN A 177 -14.90 -6.53 2.42
CA GLN A 177 -13.52 -6.09 2.26
C GLN A 177 -12.81 -5.90 3.62
N ARG A 178 -13.50 -5.32 4.62
CA ARG A 178 -12.98 -5.17 5.99
C ARG A 178 -12.65 -6.52 6.62
N THR A 179 -13.59 -7.47 6.58
CA THR A 179 -13.38 -8.79 7.19
C THR A 179 -12.36 -9.64 6.44
N ASP A 180 -12.20 -9.44 5.12
CA ASP A 180 -11.13 -10.04 4.33
C ASP A 180 -9.77 -9.42 4.69
N LEU A 181 -9.68 -8.09 4.86
CA LEU A 181 -8.47 -7.38 5.30
C LEU A 181 -8.04 -7.77 6.73
N GLN A 182 -8.98 -7.86 7.67
CA GLN A 182 -8.69 -8.34 9.04
C GLN A 182 -8.15 -9.78 9.06
N LYS A 183 -8.44 -10.59 8.05
CA LYS A 183 -7.89 -11.95 7.89
C LYS A 183 -6.61 -11.98 7.06
N SER A 184 -6.35 -10.99 6.21
CA SER A 184 -5.14 -10.94 5.37
C SER A 184 -3.99 -10.23 6.05
N LEU A 185 -4.22 -9.15 6.79
CA LEU A 185 -3.18 -8.38 7.50
C LEU A 185 -2.33 -9.27 8.41
N PRO A 186 -2.87 -10.06 9.36
CA PRO A 186 -2.06 -10.96 10.19
C PRO A 186 -1.32 -12.06 9.41
N LYS A 187 -1.82 -12.46 8.23
CA LYS A 187 -1.13 -13.44 7.37
C LYS A 187 0.07 -12.80 6.67
N VAL A 188 -0.09 -11.59 6.16
CA VAL A 188 1.00 -10.81 5.55
C VAL A 188 2.05 -10.48 6.60
N GLU A 189 1.64 -10.08 7.81
CA GLU A 189 2.54 -9.84 8.95
C GLU A 189 3.34 -11.09 9.32
N LYS A 190 2.70 -12.27 9.40
CA LYS A 190 3.40 -13.54 9.68
C LYS A 190 4.40 -13.92 8.59
N ILE A 191 4.06 -13.70 7.32
CA ILE A 191 4.96 -13.96 6.17
C ILE A 191 6.14 -12.97 6.22
N LEU A 192 5.86 -11.68 6.41
CA LEU A 192 6.88 -10.64 6.52
C LEU A 192 7.82 -10.87 7.70
N LYS A 193 7.30 -11.27 8.86
CA LYS A 193 8.13 -11.61 10.02
C LYS A 193 9.16 -12.70 9.68
N ALA A 194 8.74 -13.80 9.06
CA ALA A 194 9.65 -14.87 8.66
C ALA A 194 10.65 -14.44 7.56
N GLN A 195 10.23 -13.58 6.62
CA GLN A 195 11.12 -13.02 5.60
C GLN A 195 12.13 -12.02 6.17
N ILE A 196 11.74 -11.25 7.19
CA ILE A 196 12.63 -10.32 7.90
C ILE A 196 13.64 -11.10 8.74
N GLU A 197 13.19 -12.09 9.54
CA GLU A 197 14.07 -12.93 10.35
C GLU A 197 15.16 -13.59 9.49
N ALA A 198 14.79 -14.21 8.36
CA ALA A 198 15.76 -14.79 7.42
C ALA A 198 16.70 -13.74 6.78
N TRP A 199 16.23 -12.52 6.56
CA TRP A 199 17.04 -11.43 6.01
C TRP A 199 18.04 -10.89 7.03
N GLU A 200 17.61 -10.67 8.27
CA GLU A 200 18.44 -10.22 9.39
C GLU A 200 19.53 -11.27 9.71
N GLU A 201 19.22 -12.57 9.61
CA GLU A 201 20.19 -13.67 9.70
C GLU A 201 21.23 -13.67 8.56
N GLU A 202 20.81 -13.46 7.31
CA GLU A 202 21.72 -13.44 6.15
C GLU A 202 22.63 -12.20 6.12
N HIS A 203 22.11 -11.03 6.53
CA HIS A 203 22.78 -9.74 6.37
C HIS A 203 23.44 -9.22 7.65
N GLY A 204 23.13 -9.80 8.82
CA GLY A 204 23.67 -9.38 10.12
C GLY A 204 23.29 -7.94 10.51
N LYS A 205 22.15 -7.45 10.00
CA LYS A 205 21.67 -6.06 10.14
C LYS A 205 20.17 -6.06 10.37
N GLU A 206 19.66 -5.05 11.09
CA GLU A 206 18.23 -4.88 11.33
C GLU A 206 17.49 -4.40 10.07
N PHE A 207 16.28 -4.91 9.83
CA PHE A 207 15.46 -4.49 8.70
C PHE A 207 14.72 -3.18 8.98
N LEU A 208 15.35 -2.07 8.60
CA LEU A 208 14.83 -0.71 8.74
C LEU A 208 14.02 -0.29 7.51
N VAL A 209 12.81 0.23 7.76
CA VAL A 209 11.90 0.83 6.78
C VAL A 209 11.74 2.30 7.18
N GLY A 210 12.29 3.21 6.38
CA GLY A 210 12.27 4.65 6.66
C GLY A 210 13.01 5.05 7.95
N GLY A 211 13.95 4.23 8.42
CA GLY A 211 14.70 4.44 9.67
C GLY A 211 14.11 3.79 10.93
N GLN A 212 12.99 3.06 10.83
CA GLN A 212 12.41 2.31 11.94
C GLN A 212 12.31 0.82 11.60
N ARG A 213 12.49 -0.06 12.60
CA ARG A 213 12.28 -1.52 12.42
C ARG A 213 10.83 -1.79 12.02
N PHE A 214 10.63 -2.49 10.90
CA PHE A 214 9.30 -2.61 10.29
C PHE A 214 8.26 -3.25 11.22
N LEU A 215 8.64 -4.30 11.96
CA LEU A 215 7.73 -5.00 12.89
C LEU A 215 7.29 -4.12 14.06
N GLU A 216 8.15 -3.22 14.54
CA GLU A 216 7.82 -2.26 15.59
C GLU A 216 6.87 -1.18 15.06
N TYR A 217 7.10 -0.70 13.84
CA TYR A 217 6.19 0.22 13.16
C TYR A 217 4.79 -0.41 12.99
N VAL A 218 4.70 -1.66 12.52
CA VAL A 218 3.44 -2.42 12.40
C VAL A 218 2.71 -2.50 13.75
N HIS A 219 3.41 -2.86 14.82
CA HIS A 219 2.82 -2.93 16.16
C HIS A 219 2.31 -1.56 16.62
N GLN A 220 3.11 -0.49 16.46
CA GLN A 220 2.71 0.87 16.81
C GLN A 220 1.50 1.37 16.01
N GLN A 221 1.33 0.95 14.75
CA GLN A 221 0.14 1.26 13.96
C GLN A 221 -1.12 0.59 14.54
N TRP A 222 -1.02 -0.68 14.93
CA TRP A 222 -2.11 -1.40 15.58
C TRP A 222 -2.49 -0.80 16.94
N GLU A 223 -1.51 -0.48 17.80
CA GLU A 223 -1.76 0.16 19.11
C GLU A 223 -2.45 1.52 18.95
N LYS A 224 -1.97 2.37 18.02
CA LYS A 224 -2.61 3.66 17.71
C LYS A 224 -4.06 3.50 17.27
N HIS A 225 -4.34 2.54 16.38
CA HIS A 225 -5.71 2.25 15.95
C HIS A 225 -6.60 1.76 17.10
N HIS A 226 -6.06 0.91 17.99
CA HIS A 226 -6.78 0.41 19.16
C HIS A 226 -7.09 1.54 20.16
N GLU A 227 -6.11 2.39 20.47
CA GLU A 227 -6.30 3.57 21.30
C GLU A 227 -7.34 4.54 20.73
N GLU A 228 -7.29 4.83 19.42
CA GLU A 228 -8.26 5.69 18.74
C GLU A 228 -9.68 5.11 18.86
N LYS A 229 -9.83 3.78 18.74
CA LYS A 229 -11.12 3.11 18.92
C LYS A 229 -11.65 3.16 20.35
N GLU A 230 -10.80 2.96 21.35
CA GLU A 230 -11.22 3.06 22.75
C GLU A 230 -11.52 4.53 23.13
N LYS A 231 -10.77 5.51 22.61
CA LYS A 231 -11.08 6.96 22.75
C LYS A 231 -12.43 7.30 22.12
N GLU A 232 -12.69 6.88 20.88
CA GLU A 232 -13.98 7.06 20.17
C GLU A 232 -15.14 6.43 20.97
N LYS A 233 -14.94 5.24 21.53
CA LYS A 233 -15.92 4.51 22.35
C LYS A 233 -16.22 5.23 23.67
N LEU A 234 -15.19 5.71 24.38
CA LEU A 234 -15.35 6.49 25.61
C LEU A 234 -16.05 7.83 25.36
N GLU A 235 -15.70 8.53 24.28
CA GLU A 235 -16.37 9.78 23.89
C GLU A 235 -17.86 9.54 23.57
N ARG A 236 -18.18 8.47 22.84
CA ARG A 236 -19.56 8.05 22.57
C ARG A 236 -20.33 7.69 23.84
N GLN A 237 -19.69 7.10 24.85
CA GLN A 237 -20.31 6.82 26.15
C GLN A 237 -20.55 8.10 26.95
N LEU A 238 -19.58 9.02 26.98
CA LEU A 238 -19.69 10.31 27.65
C LEU A 238 -20.82 11.16 27.05
N LYS A 239 -20.87 11.28 25.71
CA LYS A 239 -21.94 11.99 24.99
C LYS A 239 -23.32 11.42 25.33
N LYS A 240 -23.48 10.09 25.37
CA LYS A 240 -24.73 9.44 25.82
C LYS A 240 -25.06 9.77 27.28
N SER A 241 -24.09 9.73 28.19
CA SER A 241 -24.31 10.07 29.60
C SER A 241 -24.75 11.53 29.79
N ILE A 242 -24.14 12.47 29.04
CA ILE A 242 -24.53 13.88 29.04
C ILE A 242 -25.95 14.04 28.49
N GLN A 243 -26.25 13.45 27.33
CA GLN A 243 -27.58 13.50 26.72
C GLN A 243 -28.66 12.95 27.67
N THR A 244 -28.44 11.80 28.31
CA THR A 244 -29.42 11.24 29.26
C THR A 244 -29.61 12.15 30.48
N LYS A 245 -28.56 12.80 30.99
CA LYS A 245 -28.69 13.78 32.09
C LYS A 245 -29.48 15.02 31.66
N GLU A 246 -29.26 15.50 30.44
CA GLU A 246 -29.98 16.64 29.85
C GLU A 246 -31.47 16.30 29.64
N GLU A 247 -31.78 15.14 29.07
CA GLU A 247 -33.15 14.63 28.90
C GLU A 247 -33.88 14.41 30.23
N MET A 248 -33.17 14.01 31.29
CA MET A 248 -33.72 13.92 32.65
C MET A 248 -33.97 15.29 33.30
N LEU A 249 -33.16 16.30 32.99
CA LEU A 249 -33.21 17.62 33.64
C LEU A 249 -34.20 18.59 32.97
N PHE A 250 -34.30 18.55 31.64
CA PHE A 250 -35.16 19.44 30.84
C PHE A 250 -36.38 18.72 30.24
N GLY A 251 -36.47 17.40 30.40
CA GLY A 251 -37.50 16.56 29.79
C GLY A 251 -37.21 16.25 28.32
N ALA A 252 -37.61 15.06 27.88
CA ALA A 252 -37.51 14.69 26.47
C ALA A 252 -38.39 15.61 25.60
N THR A 253 -37.78 16.41 24.72
CA THR A 253 -38.53 17.22 23.76
C THR A 253 -39.33 16.29 22.84
N ALA A 254 -40.66 16.33 22.95
CA ALA A 254 -41.55 15.37 22.33
C ALA A 254 -41.61 15.55 20.80
N ARG A 255 -40.64 14.97 20.07
CA ARG A 255 -40.72 14.76 18.61
C ARG A 255 -41.74 13.66 18.29
N THR A 256 -43.02 13.98 18.47
CA THR A 256 -44.11 13.16 17.94
C THR A 256 -44.12 13.23 16.40
N PRO A 257 -44.09 12.08 15.69
CA PRO A 257 -44.25 12.08 14.25
C PRO A 257 -45.71 12.42 13.92
N SER A 258 -45.94 13.61 13.35
CA SER A 258 -47.28 14.08 13.00
C SER A 258 -47.95 13.14 11.99
N LYS A 259 -48.97 12.41 12.47
CA LYS A 259 -49.79 11.49 11.69
C LYS A 259 -50.72 12.30 10.80
N ARG A 260 -50.42 12.41 9.50
CA ARG A 260 -51.31 13.04 8.51
C ARG A 260 -52.68 12.35 8.52
N GLN A 261 -53.70 13.02 9.06
CA GLN A 261 -55.09 12.74 8.72
C GLN A 261 -55.39 13.36 7.35
N MET A 262 -56.24 12.70 6.56
CA MET A 262 -56.98 13.33 5.46
C MET A 262 -58.46 12.95 5.61
N PRO A 263 -59.42 13.88 5.39
CA PRO A 263 -60.83 13.65 5.68
C PRO A 263 -61.64 13.23 4.44
N GLY A 264 -62.70 12.41 4.63
CA GLY A 264 -63.66 12.06 3.58
C GLY A 264 -64.67 11.01 4.03
N THR A 265 -65.95 11.35 3.98
CA THR A 265 -67.10 10.57 4.49
C THR A 265 -68.30 10.74 3.52
N PRO A 266 -69.44 10.02 3.67
CA PRO A 266 -69.69 8.62 3.28
C PRO A 266 -70.83 8.47 2.23
N VAL A 267 -71.03 7.30 1.62
CA VAL A 267 -72.36 6.91 1.06
C VAL A 267 -72.59 5.38 1.14
N ALA A 268 -73.81 5.04 1.58
CA ALA A 268 -74.50 3.74 1.62
C ALA A 268 -74.65 3.04 0.24
N ALA A 269 -75.11 1.79 0.09
CA ALA A 269 -75.33 0.62 0.96
C ALA A 269 -75.81 -0.54 0.05
N LYS A 270 -75.62 -1.80 0.45
CA LYS A 270 -76.59 -2.87 0.13
C LYS A 270 -76.50 -4.06 1.09
N LEU A 271 -77.66 -4.46 1.58
CA LEU A 271 -77.89 -5.44 2.66
C LEU A 271 -77.81 -6.89 2.17
N ARG A 272 -77.43 -7.80 3.10
CA ARG A 272 -78.01 -9.13 3.42
C ARG A 272 -76.97 -9.94 4.23
N LYS A 273 -77.29 -10.70 5.28
CA LYS A 273 -78.56 -10.89 6.02
C LYS A 273 -78.21 -11.39 7.45
N LEU A 274 -79.13 -11.17 8.38
CA LEU A 274 -79.03 -11.37 9.84
C LEU A 274 -78.69 -12.80 10.30
N ASN A 275 -77.91 -12.86 11.40
CA ASN A 275 -78.09 -13.61 12.66
C ASN A 275 -76.67 -13.89 13.20
N GLY A 276 -76.26 -13.61 14.43
CA GLY A 276 -76.92 -13.23 15.67
C GLY A 276 -75.93 -13.63 16.78
N THR A 277 -75.50 -12.67 17.59
CA THR A 277 -75.41 -12.74 19.07
C THR A 277 -74.88 -14.04 19.69
N SER A 278 -73.77 -14.09 20.46
CA SER A 278 -72.89 -13.04 21.01
C SER A 278 -71.64 -13.67 21.64
N THR A 279 -70.64 -12.83 22.00
CA THR A 279 -69.68 -12.96 23.14
C THR A 279 -69.07 -14.35 23.46
N ILE A 280 -67.75 -14.50 23.61
CA ILE A 280 -67.00 -13.99 24.77
C ILE A 280 -65.53 -13.73 24.39
N SER A 281 -64.95 -12.67 24.97
CA SER A 281 -63.53 -12.35 24.95
C SER A 281 -62.75 -13.10 26.04
N THR A 282 -61.56 -13.62 25.74
CA THR A 282 -60.53 -13.94 26.76
C THR A 282 -59.10 -13.68 26.26
N PRO A 283 -58.12 -13.39 27.16
CA PRO A 283 -56.91 -12.65 26.80
C PRO A 283 -55.60 -13.46 26.91
N ASN A 284 -54.50 -12.71 26.80
CA ASN A 284 -53.08 -13.06 26.86
C ASN A 284 -52.59 -14.04 27.97
N SER A 285 -51.55 -14.79 27.59
CA SER A 285 -50.21 -14.91 28.24
C SER A 285 -49.85 -16.02 29.25
N PHE A 286 -48.55 -16.37 29.14
CA PHE A 286 -47.61 -17.04 30.07
C PHE A 286 -47.38 -18.58 30.01
N LEU A 287 -46.21 -18.90 29.45
CA LEU A 287 -45.17 -19.87 29.88
C LEU A 287 -45.44 -21.39 29.95
N SER A 288 -44.47 -22.12 29.38
CA SER A 288 -44.23 -23.58 29.38
C SER A 288 -43.67 -24.09 30.73
N PRO A 289 -43.22 -25.36 30.89
CA PRO A 289 -43.43 -26.59 30.09
C PRO A 289 -43.81 -27.85 30.93
N SER A 290 -44.24 -28.96 30.32
CA SER A 290 -43.93 -30.33 30.84
C SER A 290 -44.24 -31.47 29.84
N LEU A 291 -43.66 -32.63 30.18
CA LEU A 291 -43.58 -33.92 29.48
C LEU A 291 -44.88 -34.43 28.80
N SER A 292 -44.77 -34.88 27.55
CA SER A 292 -44.71 -36.32 27.22
C SER A 292 -44.71 -36.56 25.70
N GLY A 293 -44.04 -37.62 25.26
CA GLY A 293 -43.84 -37.91 23.84
C GLY A 293 -45.01 -38.64 23.18
N ALA A 294 -45.19 -38.40 21.89
CA ALA A 294 -45.86 -39.31 20.98
C ALA A 294 -45.16 -39.26 19.61
N MET A 295 -44.64 -40.41 19.16
CA MET A 295 -44.10 -40.60 17.83
C MET A 295 -45.26 -40.65 16.82
N CYS A 296 -45.13 -40.02 15.65
CA CYS A 296 -45.90 -40.41 14.47
C CYS A 296 -45.18 -40.04 13.18
N GLN A 297 -45.18 -40.97 12.23
CA GLN A 297 -44.31 -40.98 11.06
C GLN A 297 -44.95 -40.34 9.80
N SER A 298 -44.10 -40.13 8.80
CA SER A 298 -44.39 -39.56 7.48
C SER A 298 -45.60 -40.15 6.74
N LEU A 299 -46.31 -39.30 5.99
CA LEU A 299 -47.00 -39.71 4.77
C LEU A 299 -46.67 -38.79 3.60
N MET A 300 -45.99 -39.35 2.60
CA MET A 300 -45.78 -38.74 1.28
C MET A 300 -47.08 -38.80 0.46
N ARG A 301 -47.53 -37.69 -0.14
CA ARG A 301 -48.42 -37.73 -1.32
C ARG A 301 -48.05 -36.68 -2.36
N LYS A 302 -47.85 -37.16 -3.60
CA LYS A 302 -47.56 -36.37 -4.81
C LYS A 302 -48.86 -35.77 -5.39
N PRO A 303 -48.80 -34.65 -6.14
CA PRO A 303 -49.95 -34.10 -6.87
C PRO A 303 -50.18 -34.81 -8.23
N PRO A 304 -51.42 -34.86 -8.74
CA PRO A 304 -51.74 -35.37 -10.07
C PRO A 304 -51.68 -34.29 -11.17
N LEU A 305 -51.47 -34.73 -12.42
CA LEU A 305 -51.50 -33.93 -13.65
C LEU A 305 -52.70 -34.34 -14.54
N SER A 306 -53.41 -33.37 -15.13
CA SER A 306 -54.18 -33.44 -16.41
C SER A 306 -54.94 -32.11 -16.56
N ALA A 307 -54.71 -31.20 -17.52
CA ALA A 307 -54.69 -31.27 -18.99
C ALA A 307 -56.09 -31.25 -19.68
N ASN A 308 -56.50 -30.08 -20.22
CA ASN A 308 -56.74 -29.94 -21.67
C ASN A 308 -57.06 -28.50 -22.13
N LYS A 309 -56.57 -28.20 -23.35
CA LYS A 309 -57.10 -27.36 -24.47
C LYS A 309 -58.06 -26.18 -24.16
N GLY A 310 -57.94 -24.99 -24.78
CA GLY A 310 -56.99 -24.52 -25.80
C GLY A 310 -57.70 -23.69 -26.89
N LEU A 311 -57.01 -22.72 -27.49
CA LEU A 311 -57.36 -22.04 -28.75
C LEU A 311 -56.08 -21.39 -29.29
N GLY A 312 -55.82 -21.49 -30.60
CA GLY A 312 -54.55 -21.06 -31.20
C GLY A 312 -54.73 -20.11 -32.39
N LEU A 313 -53.67 -19.36 -32.71
CA LEU A 313 -53.52 -18.60 -33.95
C LEU A 313 -52.10 -18.79 -34.53
N ARG A 314 -51.93 -18.48 -35.82
CA ARG A 314 -50.89 -19.07 -36.70
C ARG A 314 -49.55 -18.31 -36.75
N THR A 315 -48.55 -19.08 -37.19
CA THR A 315 -47.20 -18.84 -37.78
C THR A 315 -47.10 -17.74 -38.87
N PRO A 316 -45.93 -17.43 -39.53
CA PRO A 316 -44.59 -18.10 -39.53
C PRO A 316 -43.28 -17.23 -39.58
N GLY A 317 -42.13 -17.90 -39.38
CA GLY A 317 -40.83 -17.60 -40.05
C GLY A 317 -39.73 -16.95 -39.21
N ARG A 318 -38.42 -17.02 -39.53
CA ARG A 318 -37.60 -17.89 -40.41
C ARG A 318 -36.11 -17.60 -40.11
N GLY A 319 -35.21 -18.59 -40.00
CA GLY A 319 -33.75 -18.33 -39.86
C GLY A 319 -32.95 -19.49 -39.26
N LYS A 320 -31.76 -19.81 -39.81
CA LYS A 320 -30.95 -20.99 -39.44
C LYS A 320 -29.45 -20.77 -39.71
N MET A 321 -28.58 -21.15 -38.75
CA MET A 321 -27.14 -21.49 -38.88
C MET A 321 -26.12 -20.35 -39.19
N PRO A 322 -24.77 -20.52 -39.04
CA PRO A 322 -23.98 -21.58 -38.35
C PRO A 322 -22.80 -21.11 -37.41
N ARG A 323 -22.14 -22.11 -36.83
CA ARG A 323 -20.89 -22.21 -36.00
C ARG A 323 -19.62 -21.42 -36.40
N MET A 324 -18.79 -21.14 -35.38
CA MET A 324 -17.32 -21.41 -35.28
C MET A 324 -17.00 -21.73 -33.78
N LEU A 325 -16.25 -22.78 -33.40
CA LEU A 325 -14.77 -22.88 -33.27
C LEU A 325 -14.19 -21.75 -32.36
N GLU A 326 -13.32 -21.97 -31.36
CA GLU A 326 -12.39 -23.08 -31.08
C GLU A 326 -11.98 -23.08 -29.57
N GLN A 327 -11.73 -24.23 -28.94
CA GLN A 327 -11.18 -24.29 -27.56
C GLN A 327 -10.51 -25.64 -27.26
N ASN A 328 -9.23 -25.61 -26.83
CA ASN A 328 -8.32 -26.69 -26.34
C ASN A 328 -6.88 -26.29 -26.75
N LYS A 329 -5.77 -26.43 -26.00
CA LYS A 329 -5.38 -27.07 -24.72
C LYS A 329 -4.51 -26.03 -23.93
N GLU A 330 -3.77 -26.24 -22.84
CA GLU A 330 -2.91 -27.35 -22.38
C GLU A 330 -2.70 -27.32 -20.86
N ASN A 331 -2.55 -28.50 -20.24
CA ASN A 331 -1.97 -28.67 -18.90
C ASN A 331 -1.58 -30.14 -18.68
N ILE A 332 -0.29 -30.46 -18.71
CA ILE A 332 0.30 -31.77 -18.36
C ILE A 332 1.67 -31.51 -17.71
N CYS A 333 1.92 -32.11 -16.54
CA CYS A 333 3.11 -32.93 -16.27
C CYS A 333 3.04 -33.64 -14.90
N HIS A 334 3.81 -34.72 -14.75
CA HIS A 334 3.59 -35.82 -13.80
C HIS A 334 4.62 -35.89 -12.63
N VAL A 335 4.11 -36.26 -11.43
CA VAL A 335 4.46 -37.44 -10.59
C VAL A 335 5.94 -37.82 -10.23
N SER A 336 6.24 -37.72 -8.91
CA SER A 336 7.02 -38.63 -8.00
C SER A 336 8.48 -39.07 -8.26
N ARG A 337 9.37 -38.94 -7.23
CA ARG A 337 10.17 -40.06 -6.59
C ARG A 337 10.99 -39.63 -5.34
N ASN A 338 11.22 -40.57 -4.42
CA ASN A 338 12.09 -40.59 -3.20
C ASN A 338 12.68 -42.03 -3.04
N PRO A 339 13.47 -42.43 -2.01
CA PRO A 339 14.54 -41.81 -1.17
C PRO A 339 15.86 -42.63 -1.37
N PRO A 340 16.70 -43.13 -0.39
CA PRO A 340 17.13 -42.71 0.98
C PRO A 340 18.68 -42.73 1.24
N CYS A 341 19.14 -42.39 2.46
CA CYS A 341 20.39 -42.89 3.11
C CYS A 341 20.39 -42.59 4.64
N ASP A 342 21.21 -43.27 5.46
CA ASP A 342 21.03 -43.45 6.93
C ASP A 342 22.18 -42.95 7.86
N THR A 343 21.83 -42.15 8.91
CA THR A 343 22.34 -42.15 10.34
C THR A 343 23.87 -41.99 10.69
N PRO A 344 24.35 -41.89 11.97
CA PRO A 344 23.74 -41.55 13.30
C PRO A 344 24.53 -40.57 14.26
N LYS A 345 23.90 -40.16 15.39
CA LYS A 345 24.45 -39.64 16.72
C LYS A 345 25.10 -38.22 16.77
N LEU A 346 24.82 -37.35 17.77
CA LEU A 346 25.27 -37.42 19.18
C LEU A 346 24.62 -36.35 20.14
N GLN A 347 24.45 -36.72 21.44
CA GLN A 347 24.32 -35.94 22.72
C GLN A 347 23.22 -34.89 23.04
N GLU A 348 22.92 -34.87 24.35
CA GLU A 348 21.96 -34.03 25.11
C GLU A 348 22.52 -32.65 25.52
N PRO A 349 21.64 -31.74 25.96
CA PRO A 349 21.93 -30.80 27.05
C PRO A 349 20.92 -30.90 28.23
N PRO A 350 21.32 -30.55 29.47
CA PRO A 350 20.46 -30.68 30.64
C PRO A 350 19.61 -29.43 30.96
N ASN A 351 18.40 -29.68 31.47
CA ASN A 351 17.66 -28.90 32.48
C ASN A 351 17.79 -27.37 32.50
N GLN A 352 16.75 -26.66 32.04
CA GLN A 352 16.39 -25.34 32.60
C GLN A 352 14.87 -25.21 32.81
N THR A 353 14.51 -24.79 34.02
CA THR A 353 13.15 -24.78 34.57
C THR A 353 12.35 -23.56 34.06
N PHE A 354 11.25 -23.80 33.33
CA PHE A 354 10.25 -22.77 33.10
C PHE A 354 9.23 -22.74 34.24
N ASN A 355 9.23 -21.66 35.02
CA ASN A 355 8.23 -21.38 36.04
C ASN A 355 6.85 -21.18 35.38
N SER A 356 6.01 -22.21 35.46
CA SER A 356 4.62 -22.14 34.99
C SER A 356 3.75 -21.39 36.01
N ILE A 357 3.46 -20.12 35.73
CA ILE A 357 2.48 -19.35 36.51
C ILE A 357 1.07 -19.79 36.10
N ALA A 358 0.59 -20.82 36.79
CA ALA A 358 -0.80 -21.26 36.77
C ALA A 358 -1.32 -21.38 38.21
N GLY A 359 -1.35 -20.23 38.91
CA GLY A 359 -1.82 -20.13 40.29
C GLY A 359 -3.29 -20.55 40.39
N SER A 360 -3.56 -21.55 41.23
CA SER A 360 -4.92 -22.03 41.49
C SER A 360 -5.75 -20.98 42.24
N TYR A 361 -7.07 -20.98 42.02
CA TYR A 361 -8.05 -20.10 42.67
C TYR A 361 -7.97 -20.07 44.22
N SER A 362 -7.33 -21.09 44.81
CA SER A 362 -7.05 -21.16 46.25
C SER A 362 -5.97 -20.18 46.76
N GLU A 363 -5.12 -19.61 45.91
CA GLU A 363 -4.12 -18.61 46.34
C GLU A 363 -4.72 -17.20 46.41
N PHE A 364 -5.53 -16.82 45.40
CA PHE A 364 -6.22 -15.53 45.33
C PHE A 364 -7.07 -15.22 46.58
N THR A 365 -7.70 -16.23 47.17
CA THR A 365 -8.52 -16.09 48.38
C THR A 365 -7.71 -15.89 49.66
N ARG A 366 -6.41 -16.24 49.70
CA ARG A 366 -5.55 -16.04 50.87
C ARG A 366 -4.98 -14.63 50.98
N ASP A 367 -4.81 -13.91 49.88
CA ASP A 367 -4.26 -12.54 49.95
C ASP A 367 -5.32 -11.48 50.26
N LEU A 368 -6.58 -11.69 49.87
CA LEU A 368 -7.71 -10.84 50.29
C LEU A 368 -7.89 -10.80 51.82
N THR A 369 -7.54 -11.88 52.54
CA THR A 369 -7.64 -11.91 54.01
C THR A 369 -6.45 -11.27 54.73
N LYS A 370 -5.31 -11.08 54.05
CA LYS A 370 -4.16 -10.32 54.59
C LYS A 370 -4.33 -8.81 54.45
N ALA A 371 -4.93 -8.35 53.35
CA ALA A 371 -5.11 -6.92 53.07
C ALA A 371 -6.02 -6.18 54.08
N SER A 372 -6.81 -6.89 54.89
CA SER A 372 -7.74 -6.30 55.86
C SER A 372 -7.12 -5.92 57.23
N LYS A 373 -5.79 -6.05 57.41
CA LYS A 373 -5.11 -5.73 58.68
C LYS A 373 -3.82 -4.93 58.49
N SER A 374 -3.94 -3.68 58.05
CA SER A 374 -2.86 -2.68 58.18
C SER A 374 -3.39 -1.37 58.75
N HIS A 375 -2.96 -1.05 59.96
CA HIS A 375 -3.28 0.19 60.68
C HIS A 375 -2.31 1.29 60.25
N VAL A 376 -2.80 2.34 59.58
CA VAL A 376 -1.98 3.48 59.12
C VAL A 376 -2.12 4.65 60.10
N PRO A 377 -1.03 5.14 60.73
CA PRO A 377 -1.05 6.36 61.51
C PRO A 377 -1.02 7.61 60.60
N SER A 378 -1.71 8.67 61.02
CA SER A 378 -1.85 9.92 60.28
C SER A 378 -0.58 10.79 60.34
N GLY A 379 0.02 11.06 59.18
CA GLY A 379 1.12 12.02 59.01
C GLY A 379 0.62 13.39 58.57
N LEU A 380 0.96 14.43 59.35
CA LEU A 380 0.58 15.83 59.11
C LEU A 380 1.44 16.45 58.00
N LEU A 381 0.82 17.05 56.97
CA LEU A 381 1.52 17.79 55.90
C LEU A 381 1.47 19.30 56.16
N ASN A 382 2.63 19.89 56.43
CA ASN A 382 2.84 21.35 56.41
C ASN A 382 3.95 21.68 55.40
N SER A 383 3.62 22.44 54.35
CA SER A 383 4.62 23.12 53.51
C SER A 383 3.99 24.32 52.79
N THR A 384 4.10 25.50 53.42
CA THR A 384 3.95 26.79 52.74
C THR A 384 5.14 27.00 51.81
N ILE A 385 4.91 27.52 50.59
CA ILE A 385 5.95 28.13 49.77
C ILE A 385 5.46 29.51 49.33
N ASP A 386 6.22 30.53 49.70
CA ASP A 386 5.94 31.93 49.39
C ASP A 386 6.29 32.29 47.94
N PHE A 387 5.57 33.28 47.40
CA PHE A 387 5.93 33.96 46.15
C PHE A 387 6.94 35.08 46.40
N LYS A 388 7.99 35.15 45.56
CA LYS A 388 8.64 36.42 45.22
C LYS A 388 9.33 36.37 43.86
#